data_AF-A0A7S0DZH0-F1
#
_entry.id   AF-A0A7S0DZH0-F1
#
_cell.length_a   1.000
_cell.length_b   1.000
_cell.length_c   1.000
_cell.angle_alpha   90.00
_cell.angle_beta   90.00
_cell.angle_gamma   90.00
#
_symmetry.space_group_name_H-M   'P 1'
#
loop_
_entity.id
_entity.type
_entity.pdbx_description
1 polymer ?
#
loop_
_entity_poly.entity_id
_entity_poly.type
_entity_poly.pdbx_seq_one_letter_code
_entity_poly.pdbx_strand_id
1 'polypeptide(L)'
;GMMLAGGDNNGQVHVWINNGPQNRWSHLLTAKAHKGDVVSCVWTSTRTKGFHFLTAGHDKDVKFWLFKDGVYSQTCNVIGTLHTQHSEHISDCVWKDFLGTELLVT
;
A
#
# COMPACT_ATOMS: atom_id res chain seq x y z
N GLY A 1 13.26 0.65 11.43
CA GLY A 1 12.25 -0.39 11.67
C GLY A 1 11.83 -1.00 10.36
N MET A 2 11.25 -2.20 10.39
CA MET A 2 10.60 -2.83 9.24
C MET A 2 9.13 -2.40 9.21
N MET A 3 8.56 -2.19 8.03
CA MET A 3 7.13 -1.93 7.86
C MET A 3 6.49 -3.11 7.14
N LEU A 4 5.27 -3.43 7.52
CA LEU A 4 4.44 -4.45 6.89
C LEU A 4 3.10 -3.81 6.51
N ALA A 5 2.61 -4.09 5.32
CA ALA A 5 1.24 -3.78 4.92
C ALA A 5 0.53 -5.09 4.58
N GLY A 6 -0.72 -5.22 4.98
CA GLY A 6 -1.54 -6.40 4.73
C GLY A 6 -2.98 -6.01 4.43
N GLY A 7 -3.53 -6.63 3.41
CA GLY A 7 -4.94 -6.53 3.05
C GLY A 7 -5.80 -7.55 3.76
N ASP A 8 -7.10 -7.28 3.88
CA ASP A 8 -8.09 -8.28 4.33
C ASP A 8 -9.27 -8.43 3.35
N ASN A 9 -10.08 -9.46 3.59
CA ASN A 9 -11.29 -9.79 2.82
C ASN A 9 -12.47 -8.84 3.10
N ASN A 10 -12.32 -7.90 4.03
CA ASN A 10 -13.28 -6.83 4.29
C ASN A 10 -12.89 -5.53 3.58
N GLY A 11 -11.87 -5.58 2.72
CA GLY A 11 -11.39 -4.43 1.95
C GLY A 11 -10.65 -3.39 2.77
N GLN A 12 -10.12 -3.79 3.92
CA GLN A 12 -9.28 -2.92 4.74
C GLN A 12 -7.81 -3.21 4.46
N VAL A 13 -7.01 -2.15 4.57
CA VAL A 13 -5.55 -2.27 4.67
C VAL A 13 -5.13 -2.01 6.09
N HIS A 14 -4.14 -2.77 6.52
CA HIS A 14 -3.51 -2.68 7.82
C HIS A 14 -2.02 -2.43 7.64
N VAL A 15 -1.44 -1.54 8.45
CA VAL A 15 0.00 -1.27 8.44
C VAL A 15 0.56 -1.46 9.84
N TRP A 16 1.71 -2.12 9.91
CA TRP A 16 2.46 -2.32 11.15
C TRP A 16 3.91 -1.87 11.00
N ILE A 17 4.51 -1.50 12.11
CA ILE A 17 5.94 -1.20 12.21
C ILE A 17 6.60 -2.05 13.29
N ASN A 18 7.79 -2.53 12.98
CA ASN A 18 8.67 -3.17 13.93
C ASN A 18 9.59 -2.10 14.57
N ASN A 19 9.39 -1.88 15.87
CA ASN A 19 10.04 -0.85 16.67
C ASN A 19 11.44 -1.27 17.17
N GLY A 20 12.29 -1.75 16.27
CA GLY A 20 13.72 -1.94 16.52
C GLY A 20 14.14 -3.38 16.91
N PRO A 21 15.31 -3.56 17.54
CA PRO A 21 15.99 -4.86 17.64
C PRO A 21 15.25 -5.90 18.49
N GLN A 22 14.23 -5.50 19.25
CA GLN A 22 13.42 -6.39 20.09
C GLN A 22 12.24 -7.03 19.34
N ASN A 23 12.10 -6.80 18.03
CA ASN A 23 11.03 -7.35 17.19
C ASN A 23 9.60 -7.09 17.70
N ARG A 24 9.40 -5.92 18.32
CA ARG A 24 8.08 -5.50 18.80
C ARG A 24 7.31 -4.83 17.66
N TRP A 25 6.29 -5.50 17.17
CA TRP A 25 5.37 -4.95 16.18
C TRP A 25 4.34 -4.05 16.85
N SER A 26 4.03 -2.93 16.21
CA SER A 26 2.96 -2.02 16.59
C SER A 26 2.10 -1.70 15.39
N HIS A 27 0.79 -1.71 15.60
CA HIS A 27 -0.19 -1.38 14.58
C HIS A 27 -0.23 0.13 14.37
N LEU A 28 -0.14 0.58 13.12
CA LEU A 28 -0.11 1.99 12.73
C LEU A 28 -1.42 2.47 12.11
N LEU A 29 -2.07 1.62 11.29
CA LEU A 29 -3.19 2.03 10.47
C LEU A 29 -4.12 0.84 10.23
N THR A 30 -5.42 1.04 10.41
CA THR A 30 -6.48 0.29 9.72
C THR A 30 -7.28 1.30 8.92
N ALA A 31 -7.46 1.07 7.63
CA ALA A 31 -8.27 1.96 6.80
C ALA A 31 -9.05 1.16 5.75
N LYS A 32 -10.26 1.63 5.44
CA LYS A 32 -11.04 1.10 4.32
C LYS A 32 -10.35 1.48 3.01
N ALA A 33 -9.82 0.47 2.33
CA ALA A 33 -9.11 0.64 1.08
C ALA A 33 -10.03 0.40 -0.10
N HIS A 34 -10.60 -0.80 -0.21
CA HIS A 34 -11.31 -1.26 -1.40
C HIS A 34 -12.75 -1.68 -1.11
N LYS A 35 -13.61 -1.67 -2.14
CA LYS A 35 -14.93 -2.29 -2.09
C LYS A 35 -14.80 -3.79 -2.38
N GLY A 36 -14.65 -4.59 -1.33
CA GLY A 36 -14.28 -6.01 -1.41
C GLY A 36 -12.81 -6.20 -1.07
N ASP A 37 -12.30 -7.41 -1.25
CA ASP A 37 -10.98 -7.86 -0.82
C ASP A 37 -9.85 -6.95 -1.28
N VAL A 38 -8.88 -6.72 -0.39
CA VAL A 38 -7.57 -6.20 -0.75
C VAL A 38 -6.65 -7.39 -1.04
N VAL A 39 -6.29 -7.58 -2.30
CA VAL A 39 -5.58 -8.77 -2.76
C VAL A 39 -4.06 -8.60 -2.70
N SER A 40 -3.56 -7.37 -2.84
CA SER A 40 -2.12 -7.10 -2.89
C SER A 40 -1.80 -5.74 -2.29
N CYS A 41 -0.67 -5.68 -1.60
CA CYS A 41 -0.10 -4.50 -0.98
C CYS A 41 1.38 -4.42 -1.34
N VAL A 42 1.81 -3.38 -2.04
CA VAL A 42 3.21 -3.25 -2.48
C VAL A 42 3.80 -1.89 -2.11
N TRP A 43 4.90 -1.93 -1.35
CA TRP A 43 5.66 -0.74 -1.00
C TRP A 43 6.50 -0.30 -2.20
N THR A 44 6.62 1.02 -2.40
CA THR A 44 7.63 1.54 -3.34
C THR A 44 9.05 1.20 -2.84
N SER A 45 9.96 0.99 -3.78
CA SER A 45 11.38 0.79 -3.50
C SER A 45 12.13 2.10 -3.20
N THR A 46 11.55 3.25 -3.55
CA THR A 46 12.17 4.57 -3.35
C THR A 46 11.47 5.36 -2.25
N ARG A 47 12.15 6.37 -1.69
CA ARG A 47 11.60 7.26 -0.65
C ARG A 47 11.59 8.73 -1.06
N THR A 48 11.75 9.02 -2.35
CA THR A 48 11.75 10.40 -2.87
C THR A 48 10.50 11.20 -2.50
N LYS A 49 9.35 10.52 -2.40
CA LYS A 49 8.07 11.11 -1.98
C LYS A 49 7.70 10.78 -0.52
N GLY A 50 8.60 10.18 0.25
CA GLY A 50 8.33 9.64 1.59
C GLY A 50 7.85 8.19 1.59
N PHE A 51 7.31 7.72 2.72
CA PHE A 51 6.75 6.36 2.82
C PHE A 51 5.42 6.29 2.07
N HIS A 52 5.39 5.51 1.00
CA HIS A 52 4.18 5.26 0.23
C HIS A 52 4.10 3.81 -0.24
N PHE A 53 2.89 3.38 -0.57
CA PHE A 53 2.61 2.03 -1.05
C PHE A 53 1.34 2.03 -1.88
N LEU A 54 1.08 0.90 -2.52
CA LEU A 54 -0.15 0.64 -3.26
C LEU A 54 -0.94 -0.47 -2.62
N THR A 55 -2.25 -0.40 -2.82
CA THR A 55 -3.16 -1.52 -2.64
C THR A 55 -3.92 -1.79 -3.92
N ALA A 56 -4.17 -3.06 -4.23
CA ALA A 56 -5.08 -3.48 -5.30
C ALA A 56 -6.17 -4.38 -4.74
N GLY A 57 -7.36 -4.37 -5.35
CA GLY A 57 -8.50 -5.09 -4.80
C GLY A 57 -9.57 -5.50 -5.81
N HIS A 58 -10.63 -6.11 -5.28
CA HIS A 58 -11.79 -6.60 -6.04
C HIS A 58 -12.59 -5.51 -6.75
N ASP A 59 -12.44 -4.26 -6.32
CA ASP A 59 -13.05 -3.11 -7.00
C ASP A 59 -12.33 -2.71 -8.28
N LYS A 60 -11.30 -3.48 -8.70
CA LYS A 60 -10.55 -3.31 -9.95
C LYS A 60 -9.68 -2.05 -9.98
N ASP A 61 -9.51 -1.43 -8.81
CA ASP A 61 -8.73 -0.23 -8.65
C ASP A 61 -7.38 -0.52 -8.00
N VAL A 62 -6.42 0.35 -8.27
CA VAL A 62 -5.20 0.48 -7.48
C VAL A 62 -5.25 1.81 -6.72
N LYS A 63 -4.98 1.78 -5.42
CA LYS A 63 -5.00 2.98 -4.56
C LYS A 63 -3.59 3.31 -4.08
N PHE A 64 -3.25 4.59 -4.17
CA PHE A 64 -1.95 5.14 -3.80
C PHE A 64 -2.03 5.72 -2.40
N TRP A 65 -1.19 5.22 -1.49
CA TRP A 65 -1.18 5.61 -0.10
C TRP A 65 0.09 6.38 0.23
N LEU A 66 -0.03 7.51 0.90
CA LEU A 66 1.11 8.32 1.34
C LEU A 66 0.97 8.68 2.82
N PHE A 67 2.03 8.46 3.57
CA PHE A 67 2.17 9.00 4.92
C PHE A 67 2.46 10.50 4.84
N LYS A 68 1.68 11.30 5.57
CA LYS A 68 1.81 12.76 5.60
C LYS A 68 3.24 13.15 5.97
N ASP A 69 3.75 14.15 5.25
CA ASP A 69 5.10 14.69 5.38
C ASP A 69 6.22 13.64 5.21
N GLY A 70 5.88 12.48 4.64
CA GLY A 70 6.82 11.38 4.43
C GLY A 70 7.30 10.72 5.73
N VAL A 71 6.56 10.86 6.84
CA VAL A 71 6.92 10.29 8.14
C VAL A 71 5.86 9.28 8.58
N TYR A 72 6.28 8.05 8.89
CA TYR A 72 5.37 6.94 9.25
C TYR A 72 4.60 7.14 10.57
N SER A 73 5.00 8.10 11.42
CA SER A 73 4.31 8.43 12.66
C SER A 73 3.09 9.35 12.47
N GLN A 74 2.83 9.76 11.23
CA GLN A 74 1.72 10.63 10.86
C GLN A 74 0.60 9.85 10.17
N THR A 75 -0.49 10.56 9.86
CA THR A 75 -1.63 10.02 9.13
C THR A 75 -1.22 9.50 7.75
N CYS A 76 -1.72 8.33 7.38
CA CYS A 76 -1.59 7.77 6.03
C CYS A 76 -2.94 7.85 5.32
N ASN A 77 -2.96 8.40 4.12
CA ASN A 77 -4.20 8.59 3.35
C ASN A 77 -4.03 8.14 1.91
N VAL A 78 -5.16 7.81 1.27
CA VAL A 78 -5.22 7.63 -0.17
C VAL A 78 -5.03 9.01 -0.84
N ILE A 79 -4.04 9.11 -1.71
CA ILE A 79 -3.72 10.33 -2.47
C ILE A 79 -4.08 10.22 -3.96
N GLY A 80 -4.42 9.02 -4.41
CA GLY A 80 -4.80 8.76 -5.79
C GLY A 80 -5.44 7.39 -5.96
N THR A 81 -6.29 7.25 -6.96
CA THR A 81 -6.86 5.98 -7.40
C THR A 81 -6.62 5.84 -8.89
N LEU A 82 -6.06 4.73 -9.31
CA LEU A 82 -5.95 4.32 -10.71
C LEU A 82 -7.07 3.33 -10.99
N HIS A 83 -7.97 3.72 -11.89
CA HIS A 83 -8.99 2.85 -12.45
C HIS A 83 -8.36 2.06 -13.61
N THR A 84 -8.01 0.81 -13.36
CA THR A 84 -7.17 0.00 -14.26
C THR A 84 -7.84 -0.40 -15.58
N GLN A 85 -9.17 -0.24 -15.67
CA GLN A 85 -10.01 -0.76 -16.76
C GLN A 85 -10.03 -2.30 -16.87
N HIS A 86 -9.48 -3.02 -15.88
CA HIS A 86 -9.65 -4.48 -15.81
C HIS A 86 -11.14 -4.83 -15.84
N SER A 87 -11.51 -5.85 -16.62
CA SER A 87 -12.90 -6.33 -16.67
C SER A 87 -13.26 -7.15 -15.44
N GLU A 88 -12.27 -7.63 -14.70
CA GLU A 88 -12.39 -8.46 -13.51
C GLU A 88 -11.52 -7.94 -12.36
N HIS A 89 -11.60 -8.59 -11.20
CA HIS A 89 -10.78 -8.22 -10.04
C HIS A 89 -9.29 -8.33 -10.34
N ILE A 90 -8.49 -7.45 -9.73
CA ILE A 90 -7.05 -7.57 -9.75
C ILE A 90 -6.66 -8.77 -8.90
N SER A 91 -5.70 -9.56 -9.35
CA SER A 91 -5.18 -10.72 -8.61
C SER A 91 -3.87 -10.42 -7.90
N ASP A 92 -3.05 -9.54 -8.46
CA ASP A 92 -1.82 -9.06 -7.84
C ASP A 92 -1.42 -7.68 -8.39
N CYS A 93 -0.55 -6.96 -7.68
CA CYS A 93 0.12 -5.79 -8.20
C CYS A 93 1.58 -5.74 -7.76
N VAL A 94 2.46 -5.32 -8.67
CA VAL A 94 3.90 -5.21 -8.42
C VAL A 94 4.37 -3.81 -8.76
N TRP A 95 5.13 -3.22 -7.84
CA TRP A 95 5.89 -2.00 -8.07
C TRP A 95 7.34 -2.37 -8.36
N LYS A 96 7.88 -1.84 -9.45
CA LYS A 96 9.29 -2.05 -9.82
C LYS A 96 9.93 -0.73 -10.23
N ASP A 97 11.09 -0.42 -9.66
CA ASP A 97 11.98 0.59 -10.23
C ASP A 97 12.78 -0.04 -11.38
N PHE A 98 12.73 0.57 -12.55
CA PHE A 98 13.53 0.19 -13.70
C PHE A 98 14.26 1.41 -14.25
N LEU A 99 15.56 1.50 -13.97
CA LEU A 99 16.43 2.59 -14.39
C LEU A 99 15.90 3.97 -13.98
N GLY A 100 15.35 4.09 -12.76
CA GLY A 100 14.76 5.33 -12.25
C GLY A 100 13.35 5.63 -12.75
N THR A 101 12.75 4.72 -13.53
CA THR A 101 11.32 4.77 -13.87
C THR A 101 10.55 3.83 -12.95
N GLU A 102 9.57 4.37 -12.23
CA GLU A 102 8.65 3.58 -11.42
C GLU A 102 7.57 2.95 -12.30
N LEU A 103 7.51 1.62 -12.31
CA LEU A 103 6.54 0.82 -13.05
C LEU A 103 5.58 0.14 -12.10
N LEU A 104 4.28 0.29 -12.38
CA LEU A 104 3.22 -0.50 -11.77
C LEU A 104 2.73 -1.54 -12.78
N VAL A 105 2.70 -2.80 -12.36
CA VAL A 105 2.15 -3.92 -13.12
C VAL A 105 0.99 -4.52 -12.31
N THR A 106 -0.11 -4.83 -12.97
CA THR A 106 -1.36 -5.36 -12.38
C THR A 106 -2.01 -6.37 -13.28
#